data_AF-A0A091HEU3-F1
#
_entry.id   AF-A0A091HEU3-F1
#
_cell.length_a   1.000
_cell.length_b   1.000
_cell.length_c   1.000
_cell.angle_alpha   90.00
_cell.angle_beta   90.00
_cell.angle_gamma   90.00
#
_symmetry.space_group_name_H-M   'P 1'
#
loop_
_entity.id
_entity.type
_entity.pdbx_description
1 polymer ?
#
loop_
_entity_poly.entity_id
_entity_poly.type
_entity_poly.pdbx_seq_one_letter_code
_entity_poly.pdbx_strand_id
1 'polypeptide(L)'
;MPSLHWDRTLVGITCFVVTVVLWALCIWQLVLRFKTDTTESIVPPCFCLNGGICQDGACVCPEEWVGSLCEIVNFCEASTCTVSISENFIKNLTFDRIIVGKYGNSKQKCEPDTVNVNASIAIRMCSRERRNPTLGPPIILNCNENLDSLASQVETADSSNVSAIASNTQILTSMPDQLTTQNISVAANIAVQILKKPNISEDSQASVAVMATVSQLLDANETEFNHNNLHVTTSLTKTMEEFSLSGNILQPNIAIQSAPLKLSSSTILFSAQRDTALGYYQSTKLEIQENVPGLTGDLSTEVQILFNIINNNNGRVGFVLYQNDKFFQSRIYQSRSIFSKQIVSGNIDGGRTSGVEIAFSPKYNTSELQLRDHACVFWDYTINDWSTAGCSKGRDQFLRCRCNHTTNFAVLM
;
A
#
# COMPACT_ATOMS: atom_id res chain seq x y z
N MET A 1 -48.92 -58.93 55.32
CA MET A 1 -48.87 -57.99 54.19
C MET A 1 -49.33 -56.62 54.70
N PRO A 2 -48.42 -55.64 54.91
CA PRO A 2 -48.82 -54.29 55.23
C PRO A 2 -48.97 -53.46 53.94
N SER A 3 -50.11 -52.79 53.83
CA SER A 3 -50.46 -51.86 52.74
C SER A 3 -49.59 -50.60 52.80
N LEU A 4 -48.84 -50.36 51.73
CA LEU A 4 -47.98 -49.20 51.54
C LEU A 4 -48.84 -47.94 51.32
N HIS A 5 -49.13 -47.20 52.38
CA HIS A 5 -49.85 -45.92 52.29
C HIS A 5 -48.86 -44.83 51.87
N TRP A 6 -48.83 -44.50 50.58
CA TRP A 6 -48.08 -43.35 50.10
C TRP A 6 -48.74 -42.06 50.60
N ASP A 7 -47.91 -41.18 51.18
CA ASP A 7 -48.33 -39.85 51.61
C ASP A 7 -48.71 -39.03 50.37
N ARG A 8 -49.97 -38.57 50.32
CA ARG A 8 -50.54 -37.80 49.20
C ARG A 8 -49.71 -36.57 48.86
N THR A 9 -49.02 -36.00 49.85
CA THR A 9 -48.13 -34.85 49.67
C THR A 9 -46.88 -35.20 48.86
N LEU A 10 -46.28 -36.37 49.12
CA LEU A 10 -45.09 -36.84 48.42
C LEU A 10 -45.38 -37.10 46.93
N VAL A 11 -46.56 -37.68 46.63
CA VAL A 11 -47.01 -37.92 45.25
C VAL A 11 -47.19 -36.60 44.49
N GLY A 12 -47.79 -35.59 45.13
CA GLY A 12 -47.97 -34.26 44.54
C GLY A 12 -46.65 -33.57 44.19
N ILE A 13 -45.67 -33.64 45.10
CA ILE A 13 -44.34 -33.04 44.89
C ILE A 13 -43.60 -33.76 43.75
N THR A 14 -43.61 -35.09 43.73
CA THR A 14 -42.98 -35.85 42.63
C THR A 14 -43.60 -35.54 41.28
N CYS A 15 -44.93 -35.41 41.21
CA CYS A 15 -45.62 -35.10 39.96
C CYS A 15 -45.26 -33.69 39.45
N PHE A 16 -45.16 -32.71 40.35
CA PHE A 16 -44.74 -31.35 40.00
C PHE A 16 -43.30 -31.25 39.52
N VAL A 17 -42.37 -31.97 40.17
CA VAL A 17 -40.96 -31.98 39.74
C VAL A 17 -40.83 -32.62 38.37
N VAL A 18 -41.54 -33.72 38.11
CA VAL A 18 -41.50 -34.41 36.81
C VAL A 18 -42.06 -33.53 35.70
N THR A 19 -43.17 -32.81 35.94
CA THR A 19 -43.74 -31.92 34.92
C THR A 19 -42.80 -30.75 34.61
N VAL A 20 -42.20 -30.11 35.61
CA VAL A 20 -41.24 -29.02 35.40
C VAL A 20 -40.03 -29.49 34.60
N VAL A 21 -39.48 -30.68 34.91
CA VAL A 21 -38.34 -31.24 34.18
C VAL A 21 -38.71 -31.56 32.72
N LEU A 22 -39.89 -32.14 32.47
CA LEU A 22 -40.35 -32.41 31.11
C LEU A 22 -40.55 -31.13 30.29
N TRP A 23 -41.10 -30.08 30.90
CA TRP A 23 -41.25 -28.78 30.24
C TRP A 23 -39.91 -28.14 29.92
N ALA A 24 -38.93 -28.19 30.85
CA ALA A 24 -37.58 -27.70 30.60
C ALA A 24 -36.89 -28.46 29.45
N LEU A 25 -37.05 -29.78 29.40
CA LEU A 25 -36.49 -30.61 28.31
C LEU A 25 -37.16 -30.32 26.96
N CYS A 26 -38.49 -30.13 26.92
CA CYS A 26 -39.20 -29.74 25.70
C CYS A 26 -38.75 -28.37 25.19
N ILE A 27 -38.60 -27.38 26.09
CA ILE A 27 -38.11 -26.05 25.73
C ILE A 27 -36.66 -26.14 25.23
N TRP A 28 -35.81 -26.94 25.88
CA TRP A 28 -34.43 -27.16 25.44
C TRP A 28 -34.35 -27.82 24.05
N GLN A 29 -35.20 -28.81 23.78
CA GLN A 29 -35.30 -29.42 22.45
C GLN A 29 -35.80 -28.44 21.38
N LEU A 30 -36.76 -27.57 21.71
CA LEU A 30 -37.21 -26.50 20.82
C LEU A 30 -36.08 -25.50 20.53
N VAL A 31 -35.33 -25.07 21.56
CA VAL A 31 -34.17 -24.19 21.40
C VAL A 31 -33.08 -24.83 20.54
N LEU A 32 -32.79 -26.12 20.73
CA LEU A 32 -31.85 -26.85 19.87
C LEU A 32 -32.33 -26.96 18.42
N ARG A 33 -33.63 -27.18 18.21
CA ARG A 33 -34.23 -27.30 16.86
C ARG A 33 -34.26 -25.96 16.12
N PHE A 34 -34.45 -24.85 16.82
CA PHE A 34 -34.38 -23.50 16.26
C PHE A 34 -32.93 -23.00 16.07
N LYS A 35 -31.94 -23.59 16.75
CA LYS A 35 -30.52 -23.23 16.59
C LYS A 35 -29.89 -23.81 15.31
N THR A 36 -30.57 -24.70 14.60
CA THR A 36 -30.05 -25.38 13.40
C THR A 36 -30.56 -24.86 12.05
N ASP A 37 -31.50 -23.90 12.02
CA ASP A 37 -31.80 -23.17 10.78
C ASP A 37 -30.91 -21.92 10.69
N THR A 38 -29.61 -22.16 10.47
CA THR A 38 -28.81 -21.19 9.74
C THR A 38 -29.37 -21.18 8.33
N THR A 39 -30.21 -20.21 8.03
CA THR A 39 -30.51 -19.80 6.66
C THR A 39 -29.16 -19.59 5.98
N GLU A 40 -28.73 -20.56 5.16
CA GLU A 40 -27.68 -20.32 4.19
C GLU A 40 -28.15 -19.13 3.37
N SER A 41 -27.48 -17.99 3.55
CA SER A 41 -27.65 -16.84 2.69
C SER A 41 -27.30 -17.30 1.28
N ILE A 42 -28.31 -17.59 0.46
CA ILE A 42 -28.13 -17.86 -0.97
C ILE A 42 -27.65 -16.55 -1.58
N VAL A 43 -26.33 -16.32 -1.53
CA VAL A 43 -25.69 -15.22 -2.24
C VAL A 43 -25.90 -15.52 -3.74
N PRO A 44 -26.51 -14.60 -4.50
CA PRO A 44 -26.67 -14.79 -5.94
C PRO A 44 -25.31 -15.10 -6.57
N PRO A 45 -25.21 -16.10 -7.47
CA PRO A 45 -23.94 -16.40 -8.12
C PRO A 45 -23.45 -15.16 -8.89
N CYS A 46 -22.28 -14.62 -8.52
CA CYS A 46 -21.71 -13.48 -9.24
C CYS A 46 -21.39 -13.89 -10.68
N PHE A 47 -21.68 -13.02 -11.64
CA PHE A 47 -21.32 -13.23 -13.04
C PHE A 47 -19.96 -12.60 -13.36
N CYS A 48 -18.87 -13.27 -13.00
CA CYS A 48 -17.51 -12.78 -13.25
C CYS A 48 -17.01 -13.20 -14.63
N LEU A 49 -16.44 -12.25 -15.39
CA LEU A 49 -15.84 -12.45 -16.70
C LEU A 49 -14.33 -12.70 -16.60
N ASN A 50 -13.71 -13.09 -17.71
CA ASN A 50 -12.26 -13.16 -17.89
C ASN A 50 -11.50 -13.92 -16.80
N GLY A 51 -12.10 -14.98 -16.25
CA GLY A 51 -11.50 -15.79 -15.20
C GLY A 51 -11.61 -15.20 -13.79
N GLY A 52 -12.43 -14.19 -13.57
CA GLY A 52 -12.76 -13.67 -12.24
C GLY A 52 -13.47 -14.69 -11.37
N ILE A 53 -13.23 -14.63 -10.07
CA ILE A 53 -13.77 -15.56 -9.06
C ILE A 53 -14.79 -14.81 -8.20
N CYS A 54 -15.97 -15.38 -8.01
CA CYS A 54 -16.98 -14.83 -7.09
C CYS A 54 -16.58 -15.13 -5.65
N GLN A 55 -16.38 -14.10 -4.84
CA GLN A 55 -16.10 -14.19 -3.41
C GLN A 55 -16.97 -13.18 -2.67
N ASP A 56 -17.77 -13.67 -1.71
CA ASP A 56 -18.67 -12.85 -0.88
C ASP A 56 -19.61 -11.92 -1.68
N GLY A 57 -20.07 -12.37 -2.86
CA GLY A 57 -20.97 -11.59 -3.72
C GLY A 57 -20.29 -10.54 -4.60
N ALA A 58 -18.95 -10.51 -4.65
CA ALA A 58 -18.17 -9.64 -5.53
C ALA A 58 -17.16 -10.44 -6.38
N CYS A 59 -16.79 -9.91 -7.55
CA CYS A 59 -15.76 -10.54 -8.38
C CYS A 59 -14.35 -10.13 -7.94
N VAL A 60 -13.50 -11.13 -7.77
CA VAL A 60 -12.05 -10.99 -7.62
C VAL A 60 -11.42 -11.24 -8.99
N CYS A 61 -10.79 -10.21 -9.54
CA CYS A 61 -10.28 -10.25 -10.91
C CYS A 61 -8.80 -10.66 -10.97
N PRO A 62 -8.38 -11.39 -12.03
CA PRO A 62 -6.96 -11.54 -12.36
C PRO A 62 -6.32 -10.18 -12.64
N GLU A 63 -4.99 -10.04 -12.48
CA GLU A 63 -4.29 -8.74 -12.66
C GLU A 63 -4.52 -8.08 -14.03
N GLU A 64 -4.74 -8.89 -15.07
CA GLU A 64 -5.02 -8.43 -16.43
C GLU A 64 -6.40 -7.79 -16.61
N TRP A 65 -7.27 -7.89 -15.61
CA TRP A 65 -8.65 -7.43 -15.68
C TRP A 65 -9.06 -6.68 -14.42
N VAL A 66 -9.83 -5.62 -14.61
CA VAL A 66 -10.49 -4.87 -13.54
C VAL A 66 -11.97 -4.69 -13.91
N GLY A 67 -12.82 -4.22 -13.00
CA GLY A 67 -14.27 -4.21 -13.24
C GLY A 67 -15.05 -4.86 -12.10
N SER A 68 -16.34 -4.54 -11.98
CA SER A 68 -17.25 -5.27 -11.06
C SER A 68 -17.34 -6.73 -11.42
N LEU A 69 -17.19 -7.00 -12.71
CA LEU A 69 -17.34 -8.30 -13.34
C LEU A 69 -16.04 -8.67 -14.07
N CYS A 70 -14.92 -8.00 -13.80
CA CYS A 70 -13.64 -8.21 -14.49
C CYS A 70 -13.70 -7.99 -16.01
N GLU A 71 -14.50 -7.01 -16.44
CA GLU A 71 -14.79 -6.73 -17.85
C GLU A 71 -13.84 -5.73 -18.53
N ILE A 72 -13.01 -5.03 -17.75
CA ILE A 72 -12.16 -3.92 -18.21
C ILE A 72 -10.71 -4.40 -18.32
N VAL A 73 -10.11 -4.20 -19.49
CA VAL A 73 -8.70 -4.53 -19.75
C VAL A 73 -7.77 -3.78 -18.80
N ASN A 74 -6.79 -4.48 -18.23
CA ASN A 74 -5.78 -3.94 -17.32
C ASN A 74 -4.33 -4.16 -17.77
N PHE A 75 -4.11 -4.19 -19.08
CA PHE A 75 -2.77 -4.32 -19.65
C PHE A 75 -2.63 -3.56 -20.97
N CYS A 76 -1.39 -3.24 -21.30
CA CYS A 76 -0.96 -2.87 -22.63
C CYS A 76 -0.61 -4.15 -23.40
N GLU A 77 -1.06 -4.25 -24.65
CA GLU A 77 -0.79 -5.41 -25.49
C GLU A 77 0.71 -5.61 -25.78
N ALA A 78 1.08 -6.85 -26.08
CA ALA A 78 2.43 -7.18 -26.52
C ALA A 78 2.82 -6.33 -27.73
N SER A 79 4.05 -5.82 -27.75
CA SER A 79 4.44 -4.83 -28.74
C SER A 79 5.89 -4.97 -29.18
N THR A 80 6.18 -4.44 -30.36
CA THR A 80 7.54 -4.29 -30.88
C THR A 80 7.78 -2.82 -31.18
N CYS A 81 8.95 -2.30 -30.82
CA CYS A 81 9.38 -0.96 -31.23
C CYS A 81 10.83 -0.98 -31.72
N THR A 82 11.12 -0.06 -32.63
CA THR A 82 12.45 0.09 -33.22
C THR A 82 13.10 1.31 -32.60
N VAL A 83 14.31 1.14 -32.06
CA VAL A 83 15.04 2.23 -31.40
C VAL A 83 16.46 2.31 -31.93
N SER A 84 16.92 3.54 -32.16
CA SER A 84 18.31 3.84 -32.48
C SER A 84 19.09 3.96 -31.18
N ILE A 85 20.00 3.01 -30.92
CA ILE A 85 20.87 3.02 -29.73
C ILE A 85 22.16 3.82 -30.03
N SER A 86 22.55 3.92 -31.30
CA SER A 86 23.60 4.82 -31.79
C SER A 86 23.34 5.19 -33.25
N GLU A 87 24.12 6.13 -33.82
CA GLU A 87 23.92 6.69 -35.17
C GLU A 87 23.78 5.63 -36.28
N ASN A 88 24.34 4.43 -36.10
CA ASN A 88 24.29 3.33 -37.06
C ASN A 88 23.71 2.02 -36.50
N PHE A 89 23.18 2.02 -35.28
CA PHE A 89 22.69 0.79 -34.63
C PHE A 89 21.22 0.90 -34.26
N ILE A 90 20.39 0.24 -35.06
CA ILE A 90 18.96 0.11 -34.87
C ILE A 90 18.67 -1.26 -34.26
N LYS A 91 17.98 -1.30 -33.12
CA LYS A 91 17.57 -2.54 -32.46
C LYS A 91 16.05 -2.60 -32.38
N ASN A 92 15.50 -3.77 -32.72
CA ASN A 92 14.10 -4.07 -32.53
C ASN A 92 13.91 -4.64 -31.12
N LEU A 93 13.09 -3.96 -30.33
CA LEU A 93 12.75 -4.32 -28.96
C LEU A 93 11.37 -4.96 -28.94
N THR A 94 11.25 -6.10 -28.28
CA THR A 94 9.98 -6.82 -28.12
C THR A 94 9.60 -6.90 -26.65
N PHE A 95 8.32 -6.65 -26.36
CA PHE A 95 7.75 -6.64 -25.02
C PHE A 95 6.53 -7.55 -25.01
N ASP A 96 6.40 -8.34 -23.95
CA ASP A 96 5.15 -9.05 -23.65
C ASP A 96 4.08 -8.08 -23.16
N ARG A 97 2.90 -8.60 -22.82
CA ARG A 97 1.84 -7.80 -22.20
C ARG A 97 2.34 -7.18 -20.89
N ILE A 98 1.96 -5.93 -20.66
CA ILE A 98 2.41 -5.17 -19.49
C ILE A 98 1.17 -4.72 -18.72
N ILE A 99 1.03 -5.15 -17.47
CA ILE A 99 -0.07 -4.72 -16.59
C ILE A 99 0.01 -3.21 -16.39
N VAL A 100 -1.14 -2.54 -16.37
CA VAL A 100 -1.22 -1.10 -16.07
C VAL A 100 -0.62 -0.84 -14.69
N GLY A 101 0.22 0.19 -14.60
CA GLY A 101 0.97 0.49 -13.40
C GLY A 101 2.26 -0.32 -13.29
N LYS A 102 2.58 -1.26 -14.18
CA LYS A 102 3.84 -2.01 -14.12
C LYS A 102 4.79 -1.62 -15.25
N TYR A 103 6.08 -1.84 -15.01
CA TYR A 103 7.11 -1.77 -16.04
C TYR A 103 7.29 -3.16 -16.66
N GLY A 104 7.25 -3.23 -17.98
CA GLY A 104 7.55 -4.45 -18.72
C GLY A 104 8.95 -4.39 -19.33
N ASN A 105 9.64 -5.51 -19.24
CA ASN A 105 11.02 -5.66 -19.71
C ASN A 105 11.07 -6.09 -21.18
N SER A 106 12.08 -5.62 -21.91
CA SER A 106 12.37 -6.12 -23.26
C SER A 106 12.86 -7.56 -23.20
N LYS A 107 12.52 -8.38 -24.21
CA LYS A 107 13.11 -9.72 -24.37
C LYS A 107 14.59 -9.67 -24.70
N GLN A 108 15.02 -8.61 -25.39
CA GLN A 108 16.40 -8.38 -25.75
C GLN A 108 17.21 -8.11 -24.48
N LYS A 109 18.38 -8.75 -24.41
CA LYS A 109 19.30 -8.69 -23.28
C LYS A 109 20.60 -7.98 -23.65
N CYS A 110 21.30 -7.49 -22.64
CA CYS A 110 22.65 -6.95 -22.78
C CYS A 110 23.61 -8.04 -23.25
N GLU A 111 24.59 -7.63 -24.06
CA GLU A 111 25.55 -8.54 -24.70
C GLU A 111 26.52 -9.17 -23.68
N PRO A 112 27.14 -10.33 -23.99
CA PRO A 112 27.98 -11.07 -23.04
C PRO A 112 29.26 -10.36 -22.57
N ASP A 113 29.72 -9.36 -23.31
CA ASP A 113 30.90 -8.55 -23.03
C ASP A 113 30.64 -7.36 -22.09
N THR A 114 29.38 -7.19 -21.65
CA THR A 114 28.96 -6.08 -20.77
C THR A 114 28.81 -6.52 -19.31
N VAL A 115 28.88 -5.57 -18.38
CA VAL A 115 28.78 -5.87 -16.93
C VAL A 115 27.39 -6.37 -16.53
N ASN A 116 26.34 -6.03 -17.27
CA ASN A 116 24.97 -6.47 -17.03
C ASN A 116 24.51 -7.56 -17.99
N VAL A 117 25.39 -8.51 -18.33
CA VAL A 117 25.04 -9.66 -19.17
C VAL A 117 23.70 -10.28 -18.73
N ASN A 118 22.83 -10.59 -19.71
CA ASN A 118 21.48 -11.13 -19.50
C ASN A 118 20.44 -10.18 -18.86
N ALA A 119 20.80 -8.96 -18.45
CA ALA A 119 19.83 -7.94 -18.06
C ALA A 119 19.04 -7.46 -19.29
N SER A 120 17.76 -7.12 -19.11
CA SER A 120 16.95 -6.56 -20.21
C SER A 120 17.47 -5.18 -20.60
N ILE A 121 17.59 -4.91 -21.90
CA ILE A 121 18.15 -3.65 -22.39
C ILE A 121 17.19 -2.47 -22.28
N ALA A 122 15.90 -2.72 -22.10
CA ALA A 122 14.92 -1.66 -22.01
C ALA A 122 13.71 -2.05 -21.16
N ILE A 123 13.03 -1.02 -20.64
CA ILE A 123 11.73 -1.14 -19.97
C ILE A 123 10.71 -0.20 -20.60
N ARG A 124 9.43 -0.52 -20.45
CA ARG A 124 8.30 0.35 -20.80
C ARG A 124 7.27 0.37 -19.69
N MET A 125 6.76 1.56 -19.38
CA MET A 125 5.62 1.72 -18.47
C MET A 125 4.32 1.52 -19.23
N CYS A 126 3.43 0.69 -18.72
CA CYS A 126 2.03 0.74 -19.11
C CYS A 126 1.28 1.64 -18.13
N SER A 127 0.82 2.79 -18.60
CA SER A 127 -0.01 3.71 -17.84
C SER A 127 -1.47 3.61 -18.29
N ARG A 128 -2.34 4.38 -17.63
CA ARG A 128 -3.74 4.49 -18.02
C ARG A 128 -4.11 5.94 -18.20
N GLU A 129 -4.49 6.28 -19.41
CA GLU A 129 -5.07 7.58 -19.73
C GLU A 129 -6.59 7.41 -19.86
N ARG A 130 -7.31 7.96 -18.87
CA ARG A 130 -8.77 7.80 -18.72
C ARG A 130 -9.17 6.33 -18.57
N ARG A 131 -9.65 5.69 -19.65
CA ARG A 131 -10.11 4.29 -19.66
C ARG A 131 -9.19 3.35 -20.43
N ASN A 132 -8.25 3.89 -21.21
CA ASN A 132 -7.45 3.10 -22.12
C ASN A 132 -6.04 2.92 -21.54
N PRO A 133 -5.55 1.67 -21.45
CA PRO A 133 -4.13 1.41 -21.23
C PRO A 133 -3.29 2.04 -22.34
N THR A 134 -2.27 2.80 -21.96
CA THR A 134 -1.36 3.48 -22.87
C THR A 134 0.07 3.06 -22.56
N LEU A 135 0.82 2.73 -23.62
CA LEU A 135 2.18 2.24 -23.48
C LEU A 135 3.19 3.36 -23.74
N GLY A 136 3.98 3.68 -22.72
CA GLY A 136 5.00 4.73 -22.80
C GLY A 136 6.16 4.39 -23.75
N PRO A 137 7.04 5.36 -24.04
CA PRO A 137 8.27 5.12 -24.81
C PRO A 137 9.23 4.17 -24.06
N PRO A 138 10.11 3.44 -24.77
CA PRO A 138 11.13 2.62 -24.14
C PRO A 138 12.21 3.47 -23.49
N ILE A 139 12.60 3.09 -22.28
CA ILE A 139 13.78 3.61 -21.58
C ILE A 139 14.89 2.57 -21.77
N ILE A 140 16.07 3.00 -22.24
CA ILE A 140 17.18 2.12 -22.60
C ILE A 140 18.24 2.12 -21.50
N LEU A 141 18.71 0.93 -21.12
CA LEU A 141 19.80 0.71 -20.18
C LEU A 141 21.15 0.93 -20.86
N ASN A 142 22.06 1.60 -20.16
CA ASN A 142 23.48 1.51 -20.46
C ASN A 142 24.02 0.18 -19.91
N CYS A 143 24.17 -0.82 -20.79
CA CYS A 143 24.62 -2.17 -20.40
C CYS A 143 26.00 -2.21 -19.72
N ASN A 144 26.80 -1.14 -19.84
CA ASN A 144 28.11 -1.01 -19.21
C ASN A 144 28.07 -0.47 -17.78
N GLU A 145 26.89 -0.17 -17.22
CA GLU A 145 26.70 0.43 -15.90
C GLU A 145 25.88 -0.47 -14.98
N ASN A 146 26.44 -0.89 -13.85
CA ASN A 146 25.72 -1.68 -12.84
C ASN A 146 25.38 -0.82 -11.60
N LEU A 147 24.65 -1.39 -10.64
CA LEU A 147 24.25 -0.64 -9.44
C LEU A 147 25.45 -0.10 -8.66
N ASP A 148 26.56 -0.82 -8.57
CA ASP A 148 27.74 -0.38 -7.81
C ASP A 148 28.48 0.79 -8.50
N SER A 149 28.59 0.76 -9.84
CA SER A 149 29.17 1.86 -10.60
C SER A 149 28.29 3.10 -10.56
N LEU A 150 26.97 2.94 -10.66
CA LEU A 150 26.00 4.03 -10.52
C LEU A 150 26.02 4.65 -9.12
N ALA A 151 26.14 3.83 -8.08
CA ALA A 151 26.27 4.29 -6.70
C ALA A 151 27.51 5.16 -6.49
N SER A 152 28.63 4.81 -7.14
CA SER A 152 29.86 5.61 -7.08
C SER A 152 29.72 6.93 -7.84
N GLN A 153 28.97 6.95 -8.95
CA GLN A 153 28.80 8.14 -9.79
C GLN A 153 27.87 9.18 -9.17
N VAL A 154 26.80 8.75 -8.50
CA VAL A 154 25.77 9.66 -7.98
C VAL A 154 26.31 10.63 -6.91
N GLU A 155 27.33 10.23 -6.16
CA GLU A 155 27.96 11.05 -5.14
C GLU A 155 28.47 12.37 -5.74
N THR A 156 29.18 12.29 -6.86
CA THR A 156 29.81 13.45 -7.52
C THR A 156 29.03 13.95 -8.74
N ALA A 157 27.92 13.32 -9.10
CA ALA A 157 27.17 13.69 -10.30
C ALA A 157 26.55 15.09 -10.21
N ASP A 158 26.73 15.85 -11.29
CA ASP A 158 25.99 17.09 -11.61
C ASP A 158 24.55 16.76 -12.05
N SER A 159 23.66 17.77 -12.03
CA SER A 159 22.23 17.59 -12.29
C SER A 159 21.91 16.89 -13.61
N SER A 160 22.68 17.13 -14.68
CA SER A 160 22.45 16.50 -16.00
C SER A 160 22.67 14.98 -16.01
N ASN A 161 23.54 14.47 -15.13
CA ASN A 161 23.86 13.04 -15.08
C ASN A 161 22.92 12.30 -14.12
N VAL A 162 22.31 13.01 -13.17
CA VAL A 162 21.38 12.43 -12.18
C VAL A 162 20.20 11.73 -12.85
N SER A 163 19.62 12.31 -13.91
CA SER A 163 18.49 11.70 -14.61
C SER A 163 18.88 10.39 -15.30
N ALA A 164 20.10 10.31 -15.88
CA ALA A 164 20.61 9.07 -16.46
C ALA A 164 20.88 8.00 -15.40
N ILE A 165 21.46 8.37 -14.25
CA ILE A 165 21.67 7.45 -13.13
C ILE A 165 20.32 6.93 -12.62
N ALA A 166 19.33 7.80 -12.43
CA ALA A 166 17.99 7.44 -11.99
C ALA A 166 17.32 6.44 -12.96
N SER A 167 17.39 6.71 -14.27
CA SER A 167 16.82 5.83 -15.30
C SER A 167 17.53 4.47 -15.37
N ASN A 168 18.87 4.42 -15.30
CA ASN A 168 19.58 3.14 -15.29
C ASN A 168 19.27 2.34 -14.02
N THR A 169 19.21 3.00 -12.85
CA THR A 169 18.86 2.35 -11.58
C THR A 169 17.47 1.74 -11.65
N GLN A 170 16.48 2.48 -12.15
CA GLN A 170 15.11 2.02 -12.34
C GLN A 170 15.00 0.77 -13.24
N ILE A 171 15.84 0.68 -14.28
CA ILE A 171 15.86 -0.49 -15.16
C ILE A 171 16.48 -1.69 -14.45
N LEU A 172 17.57 -1.48 -13.70
CA LEU A 172 18.23 -2.55 -12.95
C LEU A 172 17.35 -3.07 -11.80
N THR A 173 16.38 -2.28 -11.32
CA THR A 173 15.39 -2.68 -10.30
C THR A 173 14.05 -3.16 -10.87
N SER A 174 13.89 -3.26 -12.19
CA SER A 174 12.61 -3.56 -12.84
C SER A 174 12.12 -5.00 -12.74
N MET A 175 12.91 -5.91 -12.16
CA MET A 175 12.56 -7.31 -11.92
C MET A 175 12.64 -7.62 -10.42
N PRO A 176 11.62 -7.23 -9.63
CA PRO A 176 11.68 -7.26 -8.17
C PRO A 176 11.96 -8.66 -7.59
N ASP A 177 11.47 -9.72 -8.23
CA ASP A 177 11.68 -11.11 -7.83
C ASP A 177 13.14 -11.59 -7.95
N GLN A 178 13.97 -10.85 -8.70
CA GLN A 178 15.40 -11.16 -8.90
C GLN A 178 16.31 -10.27 -8.05
N LEU A 179 15.75 -9.31 -7.30
CA LEU A 179 16.54 -8.39 -6.49
C LEU A 179 17.04 -9.11 -5.24
N THR A 180 18.35 -9.05 -5.05
CA THR A 180 18.99 -9.53 -3.82
C THR A 180 19.02 -8.44 -2.76
N THR A 181 19.27 -8.83 -1.51
CA THR A 181 19.52 -7.95 -0.37
C THR A 181 20.54 -6.84 -0.70
N GLN A 182 21.60 -7.17 -1.44
CA GLN A 182 22.61 -6.19 -1.88
C GLN A 182 22.05 -5.23 -2.93
N ASN A 183 21.33 -5.73 -3.94
CA ASN A 183 20.74 -4.86 -4.97
C ASN A 183 19.76 -3.85 -4.34
N ILE A 184 18.92 -4.31 -3.41
CA ILE A 184 17.98 -3.45 -2.67
C ILE A 184 18.74 -2.37 -1.90
N SER A 185 19.78 -2.76 -1.16
CA SER A 185 20.60 -1.82 -0.38
C SER A 185 21.26 -0.75 -1.27
N VAL A 186 21.92 -1.15 -2.35
CA VAL A 186 22.61 -0.23 -3.26
C VAL A 186 21.62 0.69 -3.99
N ALA A 187 20.52 0.15 -4.51
CA ALA A 187 19.50 0.94 -5.19
C ALA A 187 18.79 1.93 -4.25
N ALA A 188 18.49 1.53 -3.01
CA ALA A 188 17.93 2.42 -2.00
C ALA A 188 18.91 3.54 -1.62
N ASN A 189 20.21 3.24 -1.52
CA ASN A 189 21.23 4.26 -1.28
C ASN A 189 21.35 5.25 -2.45
N ILE A 190 21.34 4.76 -3.71
CA ILE A 190 21.28 5.62 -4.90
C ILE A 190 20.06 6.53 -4.81
N ALA A 191 18.88 5.98 -4.48
CA ALA A 191 17.66 6.76 -4.36
C ALA A 191 17.77 7.85 -3.29
N VAL A 192 18.32 7.54 -2.12
CA VAL A 192 18.62 8.51 -1.06
C VAL A 192 19.50 9.64 -1.58
N GLN A 193 20.59 9.31 -2.26
CA GLN A 193 21.54 10.32 -2.75
C GLN A 193 20.91 11.23 -3.81
N ILE A 194 20.12 10.67 -4.73
CA ILE A 194 19.39 11.44 -5.75
C ILE A 194 18.38 12.39 -5.09
N LEU A 195 17.57 11.89 -4.16
CA LEU A 195 16.52 12.69 -3.49
C LEU A 195 17.07 13.81 -2.62
N LYS A 196 18.33 13.71 -2.17
CA LYS A 196 19.03 14.77 -1.45
C LYS A 196 19.65 15.84 -2.36
N LYS A 197 19.71 15.62 -3.68
CA LYS A 197 20.23 16.62 -4.61
C LYS A 197 19.27 17.82 -4.68
N PRO A 198 19.79 19.05 -4.82
CA PRO A 198 18.97 20.24 -4.93
C PRO A 198 18.09 20.19 -6.18
N ASN A 199 16.88 20.76 -6.10
CA ASN A 199 15.92 20.89 -7.20
C ASN A 199 15.48 19.57 -7.86
N ILE A 200 15.70 18.43 -7.21
CA ILE A 200 15.28 17.13 -7.74
C ILE A 200 13.75 17.06 -7.96
N SER A 201 12.95 17.75 -7.14
CA SER A 201 11.49 17.86 -7.32
C SER A 201 11.07 18.55 -8.61
N GLU A 202 11.96 19.36 -9.23
CA GLU A 202 11.70 20.08 -10.48
C GLU A 202 12.18 19.27 -11.71
N ASP A 203 13.13 18.35 -11.53
CA ASP A 203 13.54 17.39 -12.56
C ASP A 203 12.52 16.24 -12.64
N SER A 204 11.53 16.39 -13.52
CA SER A 204 10.47 15.40 -13.72
C SER A 204 10.99 14.03 -14.17
N GLN A 205 12.11 13.97 -14.91
CA GLN A 205 12.66 12.71 -15.37
C GLN A 205 13.35 11.97 -14.23
N ALA A 206 14.27 12.64 -13.53
CA ALA A 206 15.02 12.02 -12.45
C ALA A 206 14.12 11.66 -11.27
N SER A 207 13.21 12.55 -10.88
CA SER A 207 12.32 12.33 -9.73
C SER A 207 11.31 11.20 -9.96
N VAL A 208 10.74 11.10 -11.17
CA VAL A 208 9.85 9.98 -11.52
C VAL A 208 10.64 8.67 -11.58
N ALA A 209 11.83 8.65 -12.18
CA ALA A 209 12.65 7.44 -12.30
C ALA A 209 13.15 6.93 -10.93
N VAL A 210 13.60 7.83 -10.05
CA VAL A 210 14.02 7.43 -8.70
C VAL A 210 12.83 6.95 -7.86
N MET A 211 11.66 7.58 -7.99
CA MET A 211 10.46 7.07 -7.30
C MET A 211 9.97 5.75 -7.88
N ALA A 212 10.14 5.50 -9.18
CA ALA A 212 9.86 4.18 -9.76
C ALA A 212 10.79 3.11 -9.17
N THR A 213 12.07 3.44 -8.97
CA THR A 213 13.02 2.56 -8.27
C THR A 213 12.49 2.22 -6.88
N VAL A 214 12.11 3.23 -6.09
CA VAL A 214 11.57 3.02 -4.73
C VAL A 214 10.28 2.18 -4.76
N SER A 215 9.39 2.43 -5.73
CA SER A 215 8.18 1.62 -5.93
C SER A 215 8.48 0.16 -6.26
N GLN A 216 9.49 -0.10 -7.09
CA GLN A 216 9.91 -1.46 -7.46
C GLN A 216 10.58 -2.19 -6.28
N LEU A 217 11.33 -1.47 -5.42
CA LEU A 217 11.85 -2.07 -4.19
C LEU A 217 10.70 -2.56 -3.30
N LEU A 218 9.59 -1.82 -3.21
CA LEU A 218 8.39 -2.27 -2.48
C LEU A 218 7.70 -3.49 -3.11
N ASP A 219 8.05 -3.91 -4.32
CA ASP A 219 7.60 -5.17 -4.93
C ASP A 219 8.53 -6.35 -4.61
N ALA A 220 9.78 -6.09 -4.22
CA ALA A 220 10.78 -7.14 -3.99
C ALA A 220 10.38 -8.10 -2.86
N ASN A 221 10.96 -9.30 -2.87
CA ASN A 221 10.66 -10.34 -1.89
C ASN A 221 10.97 -9.86 -0.47
N GLU A 222 10.01 -9.99 0.46
CA GLU A 222 10.14 -9.57 1.86
C GLU A 222 11.36 -10.18 2.55
N THR A 223 11.72 -11.42 2.18
CA THR A 223 12.89 -12.12 2.76
C THR A 223 14.24 -11.46 2.43
N GLU A 224 14.29 -10.62 1.39
CA GLU A 224 15.49 -9.86 1.01
C GLU A 224 15.63 -8.55 1.80
N PHE A 225 14.60 -8.15 2.56
CA PHE A 225 14.65 -7.05 3.52
C PHE A 225 15.17 -7.55 4.88
N ASN A 226 16.44 -7.98 4.92
CA ASN A 226 17.06 -8.41 6.16
C ASN A 226 17.44 -7.22 7.07
N HIS A 227 17.58 -7.46 8.37
CA HIS A 227 17.93 -6.47 9.40
C HIS A 227 19.24 -5.72 9.15
N ASN A 228 20.16 -6.26 8.34
CA ASN A 228 21.37 -5.55 7.94
C ASN A 228 21.07 -4.33 7.05
N ASN A 229 19.92 -4.32 6.35
CA ASN A 229 19.47 -3.21 5.49
C ASN A 229 18.67 -2.15 6.26
N LEU A 230 18.44 -2.31 7.57
CA LEU A 230 17.62 -1.41 8.39
C LEU A 230 18.13 0.04 8.36
N HIS A 231 19.45 0.23 8.31
CA HIS A 231 20.04 1.56 8.19
C HIS A 231 19.69 2.24 6.86
N VAL A 232 19.68 1.46 5.77
CA VAL A 232 19.41 1.97 4.43
C VAL A 232 17.93 2.28 4.25
N THR A 233 17.02 1.40 4.68
CA THR A 233 15.58 1.68 4.64
C THR A 233 15.22 2.85 5.54
N THR A 234 15.84 2.96 6.73
CA THR A 234 15.69 4.13 7.62
C THR A 234 16.15 5.42 6.96
N SER A 235 17.30 5.41 6.28
CA SER A 235 17.78 6.59 5.55
C SER A 235 16.82 6.94 4.41
N LEU A 236 16.30 5.93 3.69
CA LEU A 236 15.35 6.11 2.60
C LEU A 236 14.05 6.74 3.09
N THR A 237 13.37 6.15 4.07
CA THR A 237 12.07 6.65 4.55
C THR A 237 12.18 8.05 5.15
N LYS A 238 13.26 8.37 5.88
CA LYS A 238 13.54 9.75 6.33
C LYS A 238 13.73 10.73 5.17
N THR A 239 14.52 10.33 4.17
CA THR A 239 14.75 11.18 2.98
C THR A 239 13.45 11.41 2.23
N MET A 240 12.54 10.43 2.21
CA MET A 240 11.23 10.55 1.58
C MET A 240 10.27 11.43 2.37
N GLU A 241 10.31 11.39 3.71
CA GLU A 241 9.59 12.35 4.56
C GLU A 241 10.03 13.78 4.26
N GLU A 242 11.34 14.03 4.11
CA GLU A 242 11.87 15.34 3.74
C GLU A 242 11.46 15.75 2.32
N PHE A 243 11.65 14.85 1.34
CA PHE A 243 11.29 15.10 -0.06
C PHE A 243 9.78 15.36 -0.26
N SER A 244 8.93 14.79 0.60
CA SER A 244 7.47 15.02 0.55
C SER A 244 7.05 16.48 0.71
N LEU A 245 7.92 17.31 1.28
CA LEU A 245 7.66 18.74 1.46
C LEU A 245 7.70 19.52 0.13
N SER A 246 8.33 19.00 -0.92
CA SER A 246 8.44 19.65 -2.24
C SER A 246 7.98 18.79 -3.41
N GLY A 247 7.98 17.47 -3.28
CA GLY A 247 7.62 16.53 -4.33
C GLY A 247 6.11 16.30 -4.50
N ASN A 248 5.69 16.05 -5.74
CA ASN A 248 4.35 15.56 -6.09
C ASN A 248 4.51 14.42 -7.11
N ILE A 249 4.48 13.18 -6.64
CA ILE A 249 4.79 12.01 -7.48
C ILE A 249 3.83 10.87 -7.17
N LEU A 250 3.35 10.21 -8.22
CA LEU A 250 2.54 9.01 -8.13
C LEU A 250 3.26 7.87 -8.82
N GLN A 251 3.44 6.78 -8.08
CA GLN A 251 3.93 5.50 -8.54
C GLN A 251 3.03 4.38 -7.97
N PRO A 252 3.12 3.15 -8.49
CA PRO A 252 2.21 2.07 -8.12
C PRO A 252 2.16 1.76 -6.62
N ASN A 253 3.34 1.67 -5.99
CA ASN A 253 3.46 1.32 -4.58
C ASN A 253 3.68 2.53 -3.68
N ILE A 254 3.74 3.73 -4.26
CA ILE A 254 4.00 4.96 -3.52
C ILE A 254 3.35 6.20 -4.11
N ALA A 255 2.76 7.01 -3.24
CA ALA A 255 2.31 8.35 -3.56
C ALA A 255 2.98 9.38 -2.65
N ILE A 256 3.42 10.50 -3.23
CA ILE A 256 3.96 11.67 -2.54
C ILE A 256 3.18 12.89 -2.98
N GLN A 257 2.71 13.68 -2.03
CA GLN A 257 1.97 14.91 -2.29
C GLN A 257 2.37 16.00 -1.31
N SER A 258 2.42 17.23 -1.80
CA SER A 258 2.84 18.41 -1.04
C SER A 258 1.81 19.53 -1.15
N ALA A 259 1.40 20.08 -0.01
CA ALA A 259 0.48 21.20 0.06
C ALA A 259 1.13 22.43 0.73
N PRO A 260 0.97 23.64 0.18
CA PRO A 260 1.41 24.86 0.85
C PRO A 260 0.52 25.17 2.07
N LEU A 261 1.14 25.67 3.16
CA LEU A 261 0.42 26.21 4.32
C LEU A 261 0.08 27.68 4.10
N LYS A 262 -1.20 28.02 4.15
CA LYS A 262 -1.67 29.42 4.16
C LYS A 262 -1.80 29.89 5.60
N LEU A 263 -1.74 31.20 5.83
CA LEU A 263 -1.96 31.78 7.17
C LEU A 263 -3.31 31.35 7.78
N SER A 264 -4.34 31.18 6.96
CA SER A 264 -5.68 30.75 7.36
C SER A 264 -5.87 29.23 7.49
N SER A 265 -4.84 28.42 7.23
CA SER A 265 -4.94 26.96 7.32
C SER A 265 -5.05 26.51 8.77
N SER A 266 -6.24 26.07 9.20
CA SER A 266 -6.46 25.44 10.52
C SER A 266 -6.26 23.92 10.47
N THR A 267 -6.60 23.31 9.34
CA THR A 267 -6.44 21.87 9.11
C THR A 267 -6.06 21.59 7.67
N ILE A 268 -5.28 20.53 7.44
CA ILE A 268 -5.03 19.98 6.10
C ILE A 268 -5.32 18.48 6.12
N LEU A 269 -6.22 18.04 5.26
CA LEU A 269 -6.58 16.64 5.06
C LEU A 269 -5.95 16.15 3.77
N PHE A 270 -5.16 15.08 3.86
CA PHE A 270 -4.82 14.24 2.73
C PHE A 270 -5.71 13.00 2.75
N SER A 271 -6.28 12.66 1.59
CA SER A 271 -7.08 11.45 1.42
C SER A 271 -6.66 10.69 0.17
N ALA A 272 -6.57 9.38 0.33
CA ALA A 272 -6.43 8.40 -0.72
C ALA A 272 -7.80 7.73 -0.90
N GLN A 273 -8.48 8.08 -1.98
CA GLN A 273 -9.80 7.58 -2.32
C GLN A 273 -9.70 6.55 -3.44
N ARG A 274 -10.56 5.54 -3.41
CA ARG A 274 -10.82 4.73 -4.60
C ARG A 274 -11.47 5.62 -5.63
N ASP A 275 -10.94 5.68 -6.83
CA ASP A 275 -11.60 6.41 -7.90
C ASP A 275 -12.93 5.72 -8.26
N THR A 276 -14.02 6.24 -7.70
CA THR A 276 -15.39 5.79 -7.95
C THR A 276 -15.97 6.41 -9.22
N ALA A 277 -15.41 7.50 -9.74
CA ALA A 277 -15.88 8.17 -10.96
C ALA A 277 -15.59 7.33 -12.21
N LEU A 278 -14.55 6.49 -12.15
CA LEU A 278 -14.31 5.45 -13.14
C LEU A 278 -14.83 4.06 -12.72
N GLY A 279 -15.45 3.93 -11.55
CA GLY A 279 -16.28 2.78 -11.16
C GLY A 279 -15.54 1.52 -10.75
N TYR A 280 -14.35 1.22 -11.30
CA TYR A 280 -13.68 -0.07 -11.07
C TYR A 280 -12.15 -0.05 -11.18
N TYR A 281 -11.56 1.13 -11.20
CA TYR A 281 -10.13 1.31 -11.44
C TYR A 281 -9.45 1.39 -10.09
N GLN A 282 -8.43 0.56 -9.89
CA GLN A 282 -7.62 0.51 -8.67
C GLN A 282 -6.62 1.69 -8.61
N SER A 283 -6.97 2.83 -9.21
CA SER A 283 -6.20 4.06 -9.08
C SER A 283 -6.65 4.76 -7.81
N THR A 284 -5.73 4.89 -6.86
CA THR A 284 -5.90 5.75 -5.70
C THR A 284 -5.93 7.20 -6.17
N LYS A 285 -7.11 7.84 -6.10
CA LYS A 285 -7.25 9.28 -6.31
C LYS A 285 -6.77 9.98 -5.04
N LEU A 286 -5.79 10.86 -5.19
CA LEU A 286 -5.26 11.65 -4.09
C LEU A 286 -5.94 13.00 -4.06
N GLU A 287 -6.45 13.39 -2.90
CA GLU A 287 -7.06 14.70 -2.69
C GLU A 287 -6.49 15.37 -1.44
N ILE A 288 -6.25 16.67 -1.55
CA ILE A 288 -5.87 17.53 -0.43
C ILE A 288 -6.98 18.56 -0.24
N GLN A 289 -7.49 18.66 0.99
CA GLN A 289 -8.51 19.63 1.39
C GLN A 289 -8.02 20.45 2.57
N GLU A 290 -8.33 21.74 2.58
CA GLU A 290 -7.98 22.67 3.66
C GLU A 290 -9.21 23.01 4.49
N ASN A 291 -9.00 23.30 5.78
CA ASN A 291 -10.02 23.81 6.72
C ASN A 291 -11.27 22.92 6.81
N VAL A 292 -11.07 21.60 6.79
CA VAL A 292 -12.13 20.62 6.97
C VAL A 292 -12.44 20.40 8.46
N PRO A 293 -13.68 20.06 8.83
CA PRO A 293 -14.06 19.89 10.23
C PRO A 293 -13.50 18.61 10.88
N GLY A 294 -12.97 17.67 10.08
CA GLY A 294 -12.47 16.38 10.57
C GLY A 294 -12.30 15.36 9.44
N LEU A 295 -12.07 14.11 9.83
CA LEU A 295 -12.01 12.96 8.92
C LEU A 295 -13.39 12.64 8.34
N THR A 296 -13.44 12.28 7.06
CA THR A 296 -14.67 11.89 6.37
C THR A 296 -14.95 10.39 6.55
N GLY A 297 -16.23 10.01 6.64
CA GLY A 297 -16.65 8.60 6.79
C GLY A 297 -17.04 7.94 5.47
N ASP A 298 -16.51 8.39 4.34
CA ASP A 298 -16.89 7.84 3.03
C ASP A 298 -16.31 6.42 2.84
N LEU A 299 -17.16 5.49 2.44
CA LEU A 299 -16.82 4.10 2.11
C LEU A 299 -15.80 4.00 0.95
N SER A 300 -15.70 5.04 0.13
CA SER A 300 -14.72 5.11 -0.96
C SER A 300 -13.28 5.39 -0.47
N THR A 301 -13.12 5.91 0.74
CA THR A 301 -11.82 6.39 1.21
C THR A 301 -11.01 5.27 1.83
N GLU A 302 -9.78 5.04 1.35
CA GLU A 302 -8.89 3.98 1.82
C GLU A 302 -8.07 4.43 3.02
N VAL A 303 -7.45 5.61 2.91
CA VAL A 303 -6.57 6.17 3.93
C VAL A 303 -6.78 7.68 4.01
N GLN A 304 -6.79 8.21 5.23
CA GLN A 304 -6.82 9.65 5.49
C GLN A 304 -5.81 10.02 6.57
N ILE A 305 -5.19 11.18 6.41
CA ILE A 305 -4.42 11.83 7.47
C ILE A 305 -4.79 13.32 7.51
N LEU A 306 -5.21 13.77 8.69
CA LEU A 306 -5.63 15.13 8.97
C LEU A 306 -4.61 15.77 9.92
N PHE A 307 -4.03 16.88 9.49
CA PHE A 307 -3.15 17.70 10.29
C PHE A 307 -3.93 18.80 10.99
N ASN A 308 -3.72 18.94 12.30
CA ASN A 308 -4.26 20.05 13.09
C ASN A 308 -3.19 21.14 13.25
N ILE A 309 -3.35 22.25 12.54
CA ILE A 309 -2.32 23.26 12.38
C ILE A 309 -2.48 24.35 13.46
N ILE A 310 -1.42 24.59 14.24
CA ILE A 310 -1.41 25.61 15.31
C ILE A 310 -0.89 26.95 14.77
N ASN A 311 0.29 26.93 14.13
CA ASN A 311 0.99 28.12 13.65
C ASN A 311 1.48 27.91 12.22
N ASN A 312 1.34 28.96 11.40
CA ASN A 312 1.67 28.97 9.98
C ASN A 312 2.68 30.07 9.64
N ASN A 313 3.90 29.70 9.27
CA ASN A 313 4.91 30.62 8.77
C ASN A 313 5.20 30.35 7.28
N ASN A 314 4.14 30.27 6.46
CA ASN A 314 4.23 30.12 5.00
C ASN A 314 5.04 28.86 4.56
N GLY A 315 4.89 27.78 5.32
CA GLY A 315 5.57 26.50 5.10
C GLY A 315 4.80 25.54 4.21
N ARG A 316 5.06 24.24 4.36
CA ARG A 316 4.43 23.17 3.56
C ARG A 316 4.15 21.94 4.41
N VAL A 317 3.14 21.18 4.03
CA VAL A 317 2.85 19.84 4.56
C VAL A 317 3.10 18.84 3.45
N GLY A 318 3.88 17.81 3.76
CA GLY A 318 4.19 16.70 2.88
C GLY A 318 3.52 15.42 3.36
N PHE A 319 3.07 14.62 2.41
CA PHE A 319 2.43 13.34 2.65
C PHE A 319 3.12 12.26 1.83
N VAL A 320 3.30 11.09 2.44
CA VAL A 320 3.74 9.88 1.73
C VAL A 320 2.77 8.76 2.04
N LEU A 321 2.31 8.05 1.03
CA LEU A 321 1.53 6.82 1.18
C LEU A 321 2.31 5.67 0.57
N TYR A 322 2.63 4.68 1.40
CA TYR A 322 3.24 3.42 0.98
C TYR A 322 2.14 2.35 0.91
N GLN A 323 2.14 1.55 -0.15
CA GLN A 323 1.14 0.47 -0.30
C GLN A 323 1.40 -0.73 0.62
N ASN A 324 2.62 -0.87 1.15
CA ASN A 324 3.00 -1.94 2.08
C ASN A 324 4.08 -1.48 3.07
N ASP A 325 4.42 -2.36 4.02
CA ASP A 325 5.34 -2.11 5.13
C ASP A 325 6.76 -2.63 4.91
N LYS A 326 7.15 -2.98 3.67
CA LYS A 326 8.44 -3.66 3.44
C LYS A 326 9.66 -2.85 3.89
N PHE A 327 9.58 -1.52 3.92
CA PHE A 327 10.65 -0.67 4.46
C PHE A 327 10.66 -0.54 6.00
N PHE A 328 9.61 -1.02 6.67
CA PHE A 328 9.33 -0.85 8.08
C PHE A 328 9.28 -2.21 8.80
N GLN A 329 10.36 -2.98 8.62
CA GLN A 329 10.49 -4.34 9.17
C GLN A 329 10.69 -4.31 10.68
N SER A 330 9.62 -4.63 11.41
CA SER A 330 9.60 -4.68 12.87
C SER A 330 10.25 -5.96 13.42
N ARG A 331 10.99 -5.81 14.52
CA ARG A 331 11.57 -6.95 15.26
C ARG A 331 10.57 -7.56 16.22
N ILE A 332 9.75 -6.71 16.81
CA ILE A 332 8.79 -7.08 17.85
C ILE A 332 7.48 -7.58 17.24
N TYR A 333 7.03 -6.98 16.14
CA TYR A 333 5.75 -7.24 15.49
C TYR A 333 5.94 -7.93 14.13
N GLN A 334 5.94 -9.27 14.16
CA GLN A 334 5.94 -10.10 12.96
C GLN A 334 4.52 -10.59 12.67
N SER A 335 3.62 -9.68 12.28
CA SER A 335 2.25 -10.06 11.96
C SER A 335 2.21 -10.81 10.62
N ARG A 336 1.64 -12.02 10.63
CA ARG A 336 1.31 -12.81 9.43
C ARG A 336 -0.06 -12.42 8.84
N SER A 337 -0.64 -11.32 9.33
CA SER A 337 -1.93 -10.85 8.90
C SER A 337 -1.90 -10.46 7.41
N ILE A 338 -2.93 -10.88 6.68
CA ILE A 338 -3.16 -10.54 5.27
C ILE A 338 -3.77 -9.14 5.07
N PHE A 339 -3.90 -8.36 6.16
CA PHE A 339 -4.50 -7.03 6.11
C PHE A 339 -3.62 -6.02 5.40
N SER A 340 -4.27 -5.00 4.80
CA SER A 340 -3.58 -3.89 4.15
C SER A 340 -2.59 -3.25 5.11
N LYS A 341 -1.30 -3.41 4.81
CA LYS A 341 -0.18 -2.85 5.58
C LYS A 341 0.22 -1.48 5.03
N GLN A 342 -0.77 -0.71 4.58
CA GLN A 342 -0.55 0.64 4.10
C GLN A 342 0.03 1.50 5.21
N ILE A 343 1.01 2.33 4.85
CA ILE A 343 1.65 3.25 5.77
C ILE A 343 1.42 4.65 5.26
N VAL A 344 0.92 5.51 6.13
CA VAL A 344 0.75 6.93 5.82
C VAL A 344 1.75 7.74 6.63
N SER A 345 2.50 8.58 5.94
CA SER A 345 3.46 9.48 6.52
C SER A 345 2.99 10.90 6.33
N GLY A 346 3.30 11.74 7.31
CA GLY A 346 3.06 13.17 7.22
C GLY A 346 4.24 13.93 7.81
N ASN A 347 4.67 14.96 7.11
CA ASN A 347 5.73 15.87 7.54
C ASN A 347 5.28 17.32 7.39
N ILE A 348 5.79 18.21 8.23
CA ILE A 348 5.45 19.64 8.22
C ILE A 348 6.71 20.49 8.38
N ASP A 349 6.88 21.45 7.48
CA ASP A 349 7.92 22.47 7.57
C ASP A 349 7.28 23.87 7.63
N GLY A 350 7.96 24.81 8.28
CA GLY A 350 7.47 26.19 8.44
C GLY A 350 6.17 26.32 9.24
N GLY A 351 5.86 25.35 10.11
CA GLY A 351 4.66 25.33 10.94
C GLY A 351 4.76 24.42 12.17
N ARG A 352 3.73 24.45 13.02
CA ARG A 352 3.56 23.53 14.15
C ARG A 352 2.20 22.86 14.09
N THR A 353 2.17 21.57 14.36
CA THR A 353 0.94 20.78 14.49
C THR A 353 0.66 20.44 15.95
N SER A 354 -0.62 20.39 16.34
CA SER A 354 -1.04 19.87 17.65
C SER A 354 -1.15 18.34 17.65
N GLY A 355 -1.10 17.73 16.47
CA GLY A 355 -1.22 16.30 16.27
C GLY A 355 -1.89 15.98 14.94
N VAL A 356 -1.98 14.69 14.65
CA VAL A 356 -2.62 14.15 13.45
C VAL A 356 -3.75 13.20 13.83
N GLU A 357 -4.83 13.25 13.05
CA GLU A 357 -5.88 12.23 13.07
C GLU A 357 -5.78 11.39 11.80
N ILE A 358 -5.85 10.08 11.93
CA ILE A 358 -5.63 9.13 10.84
C ILE A 358 -6.80 8.17 10.80
N ALA A 359 -7.24 7.78 9.60
CA ALA A 359 -8.21 6.71 9.41
C ALA A 359 -7.76 5.76 8.31
N PHE A 360 -7.88 4.46 8.60
CA PHE A 360 -7.75 3.40 7.62
C PHE A 360 -9.09 2.70 7.42
N SER A 361 -9.43 2.44 6.16
CA SER A 361 -10.63 1.71 5.76
C SER A 361 -10.26 0.52 4.87
N PRO A 362 -9.55 -0.49 5.40
CA PRO A 362 -9.21 -1.68 4.63
C PRO A 362 -10.49 -2.38 4.17
N LYS A 363 -10.42 -3.14 3.06
CA LYS A 363 -11.45 -4.14 2.77
C LYS A 363 -11.22 -5.30 3.74
N TYR A 364 -12.24 -5.67 4.51
CA TYR A 364 -12.14 -6.81 5.41
C TYR A 364 -13.48 -7.53 5.53
N ASN A 365 -13.41 -8.84 5.75
CA ASN A 365 -14.59 -9.63 6.07
C ASN A 365 -14.93 -9.41 7.56
N THR A 366 -16.09 -8.82 7.81
CA THR A 366 -16.60 -8.54 9.17
C THR A 366 -16.84 -9.81 10.00
N SER A 367 -16.92 -10.97 9.34
CA SER A 367 -17.09 -12.29 9.96
C SER A 367 -15.77 -12.85 10.53
N GLU A 368 -14.63 -12.45 9.96
CA GLU A 368 -13.30 -12.94 10.34
C GLU A 368 -12.62 -12.04 11.37
N LEU A 369 -13.04 -10.77 11.47
CA LEU A 369 -12.30 -9.77 12.23
C LEU A 369 -13.17 -8.88 13.12
N GLN A 370 -12.82 -8.86 14.41
CA GLN A 370 -13.31 -7.85 15.33
C GLN A 370 -12.36 -6.65 15.33
N LEU A 371 -12.81 -5.50 14.85
CA LEU A 371 -12.07 -4.22 14.79
C LEU A 371 -11.54 -3.68 16.14
N ARG A 372 -11.73 -4.40 17.25
CA ARG A 372 -11.30 -3.96 18.59
C ARG A 372 -9.81 -4.24 18.86
N ASP A 373 -9.27 -5.29 18.22
CA ASP A 373 -7.91 -5.76 18.44
C ASP A 373 -6.96 -5.19 17.39
N HIS A 374 -6.75 -3.87 17.45
CA HIS A 374 -5.72 -3.19 16.67
C HIS A 374 -4.85 -2.31 17.56
N ALA A 375 -3.73 -1.80 17.05
CA ALA A 375 -2.91 -0.80 17.71
C ALA A 375 -2.60 0.34 16.73
N CYS A 376 -2.79 1.57 17.20
CA CYS A 376 -2.32 2.77 16.50
C CYS A 376 -0.85 2.96 16.81
N VAL A 377 -0.01 2.86 15.78
CA VAL A 377 1.45 2.93 15.94
C VAL A 377 2.07 3.96 15.01
N PHE A 378 3.27 4.36 15.38
CA PHE A 378 4.17 5.13 14.53
C PHE A 378 5.54 4.45 14.48
N TRP A 379 6.29 4.68 13.40
CA TRP A 379 7.63 4.14 13.27
C TRP A 379 8.64 4.97 14.08
N ASP A 380 9.18 4.38 15.14
CA ASP A 380 10.15 5.05 16.00
C ASP A 380 11.57 4.74 15.53
N TYR A 381 12.19 5.72 14.86
CA TYR A 381 13.56 5.62 14.37
C TYR A 381 14.64 5.50 15.45
N THR A 382 14.33 5.74 16.73
CA THR A 382 15.31 5.57 17.82
C THR A 382 15.50 4.10 18.16
N ILE A 383 14.42 3.32 18.12
CA ILE A 383 14.43 1.87 18.37
C ILE A 383 14.35 1.06 17.07
N ASN A 384 14.07 1.72 15.94
CA ASN A 384 13.80 1.12 14.62
C ASN A 384 12.69 0.06 14.69
N ASP A 385 11.58 0.44 15.33
CA ASP A 385 10.42 -0.44 15.50
C ASP A 385 9.13 0.39 15.67
N TRP A 386 7.97 -0.27 15.62
CA TRP A 386 6.67 0.31 15.87
C TRP A 386 6.48 0.65 17.36
N SER A 387 5.98 1.84 17.63
CA SER A 387 5.68 2.34 18.97
C SER A 387 4.27 2.91 19.06
N THR A 388 3.61 2.75 20.20
CA THR A 388 2.30 3.37 20.49
C THR A 388 2.43 4.69 21.24
N ALA A 389 3.65 5.12 21.59
CA ALA A 389 3.85 6.30 22.43
C ALA A 389 3.27 7.56 21.77
N GLY A 390 2.41 8.29 22.49
CA GLY A 390 1.77 9.49 21.95
C GLY A 390 0.67 9.22 20.91
N CYS A 391 0.34 7.96 20.62
CA CYS A 391 -0.76 7.54 19.76
C CYS A 391 -1.88 6.85 20.55
N SER A 392 -3.14 7.08 20.15
CA SER A 392 -4.32 6.51 20.80
C SER A 392 -5.42 6.18 19.80
N LYS A 393 -6.26 5.20 20.13
CA LYS A 393 -7.43 4.83 19.33
C LYS A 393 -8.52 5.90 19.38
N GLY A 394 -9.14 6.17 18.24
CA GLY A 394 -10.42 6.88 18.19
C GLY A 394 -11.55 6.08 18.83
N ARG A 395 -12.62 6.75 19.28
CA ARG A 395 -13.76 6.08 19.94
C ARG A 395 -14.81 5.51 18.97
N ASP A 396 -14.60 5.66 17.67
CA ASP A 396 -15.58 5.30 16.63
C ASP A 396 -15.32 3.90 16.05
N GLN A 397 -16.27 3.36 15.29
CA GLN A 397 -16.23 2.00 14.70
C GLN A 397 -15.17 1.78 13.60
N PHE A 398 -14.27 2.74 13.36
CA PHE A 398 -13.25 2.67 12.30
C PHE A 398 -11.84 2.57 12.90
N LEU A 399 -10.86 2.12 12.11
CA LEU A 399 -9.43 2.13 12.47
C LEU A 399 -8.90 3.57 12.50
N ARG A 400 -9.37 4.34 13.48
CA ARG A 400 -9.02 5.75 13.71
C ARG A 400 -7.93 5.86 14.74
N CYS A 401 -6.93 6.67 14.43
CA CYS A 401 -5.79 6.93 15.30
C CYS A 401 -5.61 8.43 15.52
N ARG A 402 -5.19 8.79 16.73
CA ARG A 402 -4.81 10.15 17.09
C ARG A 402 -3.41 10.13 17.66
N CYS A 403 -2.50 10.84 17.02
CA CYS A 403 -1.10 10.95 17.43
C CYS A 403 -0.72 12.41 17.65
N ASN A 404 0.15 12.69 18.61
CA ASN A 404 0.59 14.05 18.97
C ASN A 404 1.87 14.52 18.25
N HIS A 405 2.30 13.79 17.23
CA HIS A 405 3.54 14.02 16.48
C HIS A 405 3.34 13.63 15.01
N THR A 406 4.40 13.75 14.20
CA THR A 406 4.42 13.51 12.76
C THR A 406 5.56 12.57 12.41
N THR A 407 5.28 11.52 11.65
CA THR A 407 6.23 10.53 11.13
C THR A 407 5.45 9.57 10.20
N ASN A 408 5.85 8.30 10.13
CA ASN A 408 5.12 7.21 9.45
C ASN A 408 4.19 6.50 10.44
N PHE A 409 2.95 6.32 10.04
CA PHE A 409 1.89 5.74 10.85
C PHE A 409 1.30 4.50 10.20
N ALA A 410 0.91 3.55 11.04
CA ALA A 410 0.24 2.33 10.62
C ALA A 410 -0.79 1.91 11.67
N VAL A 411 -1.63 0.95 11.27
CA VAL A 411 -2.47 0.21 12.20
C VAL A 411 -2.02 -1.25 12.16
N LEU A 412 -1.59 -1.77 13.30
CA LEU A 412 -1.23 -3.18 13.45
C LEU A 412 -2.42 -3.94 14.01
N MET A 413 -2.68 -5.13 13.46
CA MET A 413 -3.74 -6.05 13.89
C MET A 413 -3.13 -7.39 14.30
#